data_AF-A0ABD6IKI1-F1
#
_entry.id   AF-A0ABD6IKI1-F1
#
_cell.length_a   1.000
_cell.length_b   1.000
_cell.length_c   1.000
_cell.angle_alpha   90.00
_cell.angle_beta   90.00
_cell.angle_gamma   90.00
#
_symmetry.space_group_name_H-M   'P 1'
#
loop_
_entity.id
_entity.type
_entity.pdbx_description
1 polymer ?
#
loop_
_entity_poly.entity_id
_entity_poly.type
_entity_poly.pdbx_seq_one_letter_code
_entity_poly.pdbx_strand_id
1 'polypeptide(L)'
;MVTQSARAGAAQADELLAHIGRLRADADLLDGYARRLRATVVTLGGCPAAPEWSRPALERQAAACASAAVRLRTAAEALLAHARADRPTRGAMSGS
;
A
#
# COMPACT_ATOMS: atom_id res chain seq x y z
N MET A 1 13.90 33.71 -11.37
CA MET A 1 12.71 32.82 -11.38
C MET A 1 13.06 31.37 -10.99
N VAL A 2 13.96 31.15 -10.01
CA VAL A 2 14.50 29.80 -9.69
C VAL A 2 13.96 29.27 -8.35
N THR A 3 13.61 30.15 -7.43
CA THR A 3 13.09 29.80 -6.09
C THR A 3 11.69 29.19 -6.11
N GLN A 4 10.86 29.57 -7.10
CA GLN A 4 9.49 29.06 -7.25
C GLN A 4 9.48 27.61 -7.75
N SER A 5 10.31 27.27 -8.74
CA SER A 5 10.42 25.90 -9.27
C SER A 5 11.02 24.92 -8.27
N ALA A 6 11.96 25.35 -7.43
CA ALA A 6 12.51 24.51 -6.36
C ALA A 6 11.47 24.22 -5.27
N ARG A 7 10.68 25.23 -4.87
CA ARG A 7 9.58 25.06 -3.90
C ARG A 7 8.46 24.17 -4.44
N ALA A 8 8.10 24.33 -5.72
CA ALA A 8 7.11 23.48 -6.37
C ALA A 8 7.57 22.01 -6.44
N GLY A 9 8.86 21.77 -6.76
CA GLY A 9 9.44 20.43 -6.75
C GLY A 9 9.49 19.79 -5.36
N ALA A 10 9.79 20.56 -4.32
CA ALA A 10 9.73 20.07 -2.94
C ALA A 10 8.31 19.69 -2.51
N ALA A 11 7.32 20.56 -2.80
CA ALA A 11 5.91 20.28 -2.49
C ALA A 11 5.39 19.02 -3.21
N GLN A 12 5.78 18.82 -4.47
CA GLN A 12 5.41 17.63 -5.24
C GLN A 12 6.07 16.35 -4.70
N ALA A 13 7.31 16.44 -4.23
CA ALA A 13 7.99 15.31 -3.59
C ALA A 13 7.32 14.92 -2.26
N ASP A 14 6.90 15.91 -1.46
CA ASP A 14 6.16 15.68 -0.22
C ASP A 14 4.78 15.05 -0.47
N GLU A 15 4.07 15.50 -1.52
CA GLU A 15 2.80 14.91 -1.92
C GLU A 15 2.95 13.44 -2.35
N LEU A 16 4.02 13.12 -3.09
CA LEU A 16 4.34 11.75 -3.49
C LEU A 16 4.67 10.87 -2.28
N LEU A 17 5.45 11.37 -1.32
CA LEU A 17 5.75 10.66 -0.08
C LEU A 17 4.48 10.45 0.76
N ALA A 18 3.59 11.44 0.83
CA ALA A 18 2.30 11.31 1.50
C ALA A 18 1.42 10.25 0.82
N HIS A 19 1.42 10.19 -0.51
CA HIS A 19 0.69 9.15 -1.26
C HIS A 19 1.25 7.75 -1.02
N ILE A 20 2.57 7.57 -1.01
CA ILE A 20 3.24 6.33 -0.64
C ILE A 20 2.85 5.90 0.78
N GLY A 21 2.77 6.85 1.71
CA GLY A 21 2.28 6.62 3.07
C GLY A 21 0.86 6.08 3.11
N ARG A 22 -0.06 6.67 2.32
CA ARG A 22 -1.45 6.20 2.20
C ARG A 22 -1.54 4.78 1.64
N LEU A 23 -0.80 4.46 0.59
CA LEU A 23 -0.77 3.10 0.01
C LEU A 23 -0.33 2.03 1.03
N ARG A 24 0.65 2.37 1.88
CA ARG A 24 1.10 1.46 2.95
C ARG A 24 0.04 1.30 4.03
N ALA A 25 -0.60 2.39 4.45
CA ALA A 25 -1.70 2.33 5.42
C ALA A 25 -2.86 1.47 4.89
N ASP A 26 -3.23 1.63 3.61
CA ASP A 26 -4.25 0.82 2.96
C ASP A 26 -3.86 -0.66 2.91
N ALA A 27 -2.58 -0.98 2.64
CA ALA A 27 -2.08 -2.35 2.69
C ALA A 27 -2.20 -2.96 4.08
N ASP A 28 -1.88 -2.21 5.13
CA ASP A 28 -1.97 -2.68 6.52
C ASP A 28 -3.42 -2.89 6.95
N LEU A 29 -4.34 -2.04 6.49
CA LEU A 29 -5.78 -2.25 6.66
C LEU A 29 -6.25 -3.55 6.00
N LEU A 30 -5.86 -3.80 4.74
CA LEU A 30 -6.21 -5.01 4.01
C LEU A 30 -5.65 -6.29 4.66
N ASP A 31 -4.43 -6.25 5.20
CA ASP A 31 -3.88 -7.35 5.99
C ASP A 31 -4.67 -7.56 7.29
N GLY A 32 -5.09 -6.47 7.95
CA GLY A 32 -5.99 -6.53 9.10
C GLY A 32 -7.33 -7.19 8.77
N TYR A 33 -7.93 -6.84 7.62
CA TYR A 33 -9.15 -7.49 7.12
C TYR A 33 -8.92 -8.98 6.84
N ALA A 34 -7.82 -9.35 6.18
CA ALA A 34 -7.49 -10.74 5.90
C ALA A 34 -7.34 -11.57 7.18
N ARG A 35 -6.64 -11.04 8.19
CA ARG A 35 -6.50 -11.69 9.51
C ARG A 35 -7.84 -11.90 10.20
N ARG A 36 -8.69 -10.87 10.21
CA ARG A 36 -10.04 -10.96 10.79
C ARG A 36 -10.91 -12.00 10.09
N LEU A 37 -10.90 -12.03 8.76
CA LEU A 37 -11.66 -13.03 7.99
C LEU A 37 -11.21 -14.45 8.33
N ARG A 38 -9.89 -14.69 8.43
CA ARG A 38 -9.35 -15.99 8.86
C ARG A 38 -9.77 -16.35 10.29
N ALA A 39 -9.76 -15.40 11.22
CA ALA A 39 -10.24 -15.63 12.58
C ALA A 39 -11.74 -15.99 12.60
N THR A 40 -12.55 -15.35 11.76
CA THR A 40 -13.95 -15.72 11.57
C THR A 40 -14.09 -17.14 11.03
N VAL A 41 -13.28 -17.55 10.05
CA VAL A 41 -13.28 -18.93 9.52
C VAL A 41 -12.97 -19.97 10.60
N VAL A 42 -11.99 -19.68 11.47
CA VAL A 42 -11.65 -20.55 12.61
C VAL A 42 -12.84 -20.66 13.57
N THR A 43 -13.47 -19.52 13.89
CA THR A 43 -14.63 -19.47 14.79
C THR A 43 -15.83 -20.24 14.22
N LEU A 44 -16.09 -20.08 12.91
CA LEU A 44 -17.14 -20.82 12.21
C LEU A 44 -16.84 -22.32 12.09
N GLY A 45 -15.59 -22.73 12.23
CA GLY A 45 -15.20 -24.14 12.19
C GLY A 45 -15.76 -25.00 13.32
N GLY A 46 -16.13 -24.38 14.44
CA GLY A 46 -16.83 -25.05 15.55
C GLY A 46 -18.35 -24.91 15.49
N CYS A 47 -18.91 -24.20 14.50
CA CYS A 47 -20.34 -23.90 14.43
C CYS A 47 -21.04 -24.82 13.41
N PRO A 48 -21.87 -25.79 13.86
CA PRO A 48 -22.60 -26.69 12.96
C PRO A 48 -23.71 -25.99 12.17
N ALA A 49 -24.12 -24.78 12.58
CA ALA A 49 -25.14 -23.97 11.90
C ALA A 49 -24.55 -23.07 10.80
N ALA A 50 -23.22 -23.03 10.63
CA ALA A 50 -22.59 -22.20 9.61
C ALA A 50 -22.83 -22.78 8.21
N PRO A 51 -23.28 -21.99 7.22
CA PRO A 51 -23.44 -22.48 5.87
C PRO A 51 -22.12 -22.98 5.28
N GLU A 52 -22.16 -24.12 4.61
CA GLU A 52 -20.96 -24.79 4.05
C GLU A 52 -20.19 -23.90 3.07
N TRP A 53 -20.90 -23.02 2.34
CA TRP A 53 -20.30 -22.08 1.40
C TRP A 53 -19.56 -20.90 2.08
N SER A 54 -19.83 -20.63 3.36
CA SER A 54 -19.29 -19.45 4.04
C SER A 54 -17.78 -19.55 4.30
N ARG A 55 -17.28 -20.72 4.69
CA ARG A 55 -15.84 -20.92 4.95
C ARG A 55 -14.99 -20.70 3.69
N PRO A 56 -15.23 -21.39 2.55
CA PRO A 56 -14.44 -21.17 1.35
C PRO A 56 -14.62 -19.75 0.75
N ALA A 57 -15.77 -19.11 0.95
CA ALA A 57 -15.96 -17.72 0.53
C ALA A 57 -15.10 -16.75 1.35
N LEU A 58 -15.09 -16.88 2.67
CA LEU A 58 -14.27 -16.05 3.56
C LEU A 58 -12.77 -16.27 3.34
N GLU A 59 -12.33 -17.51 3.08
CA GLU A 59 -10.95 -17.83 2.74
C GLU A 59 -10.51 -17.17 1.44
N ARG A 60 -11.34 -17.24 0.38
CA ARG A 60 -11.09 -16.54 -0.90
C ARG A 60 -11.00 -15.03 -0.69
N GLN A 61 -11.88 -14.46 0.13
CA GLN A 61 -11.85 -13.03 0.42
C GLN A 61 -10.62 -12.63 1.22
N ALA A 62 -10.20 -13.44 2.20
CA ALA A 62 -8.96 -13.21 2.93
C ALA A 62 -7.73 -13.26 2.01
N ALA A 63 -7.69 -14.20 1.06
CA ALA A 63 -6.63 -14.31 0.07
C ALA A 63 -6.61 -13.11 -0.91
N ALA A 64 -7.78 -12.62 -1.32
CA ALA A 64 -7.90 -11.43 -2.15
C ALA A 64 -7.39 -10.18 -1.41
N CYS A 65 -7.76 -10.00 -0.14
CA CYS A 65 -7.27 -8.90 0.69
C CYS A 65 -5.74 -8.95 0.85
N ALA A 66 -5.17 -10.13 1.14
CA ALA A 66 -3.72 -10.29 1.27
C ALA A 66 -2.99 -9.99 -0.05
N SER A 67 -3.52 -10.47 -1.18
CA SER A 67 -2.96 -10.18 -2.51
C SER A 67 -2.99 -8.69 -2.83
N ALA A 68 -4.09 -8.01 -2.49
CA ALA A 68 -4.21 -6.57 -2.69
C ALA A 68 -3.24 -5.79 -1.79
N ALA A 69 -3.08 -6.18 -0.53
CA ALA A 69 -2.09 -5.58 0.39
C ALA A 69 -0.66 -5.68 -0.18
N VAL A 70 -0.28 -6.85 -0.71
CA VAL A 70 1.03 -7.04 -1.37
C VAL A 70 1.18 -6.10 -2.56
N ARG A 71 0.18 -6.02 -3.44
CA ARG A 71 0.22 -5.14 -4.62
C ARG A 71 0.38 -3.67 -4.24
N LEU A 72 -0.31 -3.22 -3.18
CA LEU A 72 -0.17 -1.84 -2.69
C LEU A 72 1.23 -1.57 -2.12
N ARG A 73 1.82 -2.53 -1.39
CA ARG A 73 3.21 -2.41 -0.90
C ARG A 73 4.21 -2.35 -2.05
N THR A 74 4.07 -3.21 -3.05
CA THR A 74 4.92 -3.19 -4.24
C THR A 74 4.80 -1.88 -5.01
N ALA A 75 3.58 -1.35 -5.17
CA ALA A 75 3.37 -0.04 -5.80
C ALA A 75 4.03 1.09 -4.99
N ALA A 76 3.86 1.08 -3.66
CA ALA A 76 4.49 2.06 -2.78
C ALA A 76 6.03 2.01 -2.84
N GLU A 77 6.61 0.80 -2.95
CA GLU A 77 8.05 0.60 -3.12
C GLU A 77 8.55 1.10 -4.48
N ALA A 78 7.83 0.80 -5.56
CA ALA A 78 8.16 1.27 -6.90
C ALA A 78 8.12 2.80 -6.99
N LEU A 79 7.11 3.44 -6.40
CA LEU A 79 7.00 4.89 -6.31
C LEU A 79 8.13 5.50 -5.47
N LEU A 80 8.51 4.85 -4.37
CA LEU A 80 9.64 5.30 -3.54
C LEU A 80 10.98 5.19 -4.29
N ALA A 81 11.18 4.11 -5.05
CA ALA A 81 12.36 3.95 -5.89
C ALA A 81 12.43 5.04 -6.96
N HIS A 82 11.30 5.33 -7.62
CA HIS A 82 11.20 6.42 -8.60
C HIS A 82 11.53 7.79 -7.97
N ALA A 83 10.94 8.10 -6.81
CA ALA A 83 11.22 9.36 -6.09
C ALA A 83 12.70 9.52 -5.73
N ARG A 84 13.38 8.41 -5.39
CA ARG A 84 14.82 8.41 -5.08
C ARG A 84 15.68 8.57 -6.34
N ALA A 85 15.24 8.04 -7.47
CA ALA A 85 15.94 8.11 -8.75
C ALA A 85 15.79 9.47 -9.45
N ASP A 86 14.77 10.26 -9.12
CA ASP A 86 14.56 11.63 -9.64
C ASP A 86 15.31 12.71 -8.81
N ARG A 87 15.67 12.41 -7.56
CA ARG A 87 16.47 13.30 -6.70
C ARG A 87 17.92 13.62 -7.17
N PRO A 88 18.68 12.73 -7.83
CA PRO A 88 20.08 12.97 -8.20
C PRO A 88 20.25 13.86 -9.44
N THR A 89 19.24 14.04 -10.28
CA THR A 89 19.34 14.87 -11.51
C THR A 89 19.22 16.38 -11.23
N ARG A 90 18.65 16.77 -10.08
CA ARG A 90 18.51 18.19 -9.72
C ARG A 90 19.76 18.80 -9.05
N GLY A 91 20.67 17.96 -8.55
CA GLY A 91 21.93 18.39 -7.94
C GLY A 91 23.08 18.57 -8.93
N ALA A 92 22.99 17.99 -10.14
CA ALA A 92 24.08 17.94 -11.10
C ALA A 92 24.08 19.07 -12.15
N MET A 93 23.08 19.95 -12.19
CA MET A 93 23.03 21.11 -13.11
C MET A 93 23.39 22.46 -12.46
N SER A 94 24.16 22.44 -11.38
CA SER A 94 24.72 23.65 -10.77
C SER A 94 26.21 23.40 -10.45
N GLY A 95 27.03 23.42 -11.50
CA GLY A 95 28.47 23.16 -11.36
C GLY A 95 29.23 23.48 -12.63
N SER A 96 29.72 24.73 -12.66
CA SER A 96 30.81 25.29 -13.50
C SER A 96 30.52 25.62 -14.96
#